data_AF-A0AB34R7R9-F1
#
_entry.id   AF-A0AB34R7R9-F1
#
_cell.length_a   1.000
_cell.length_b   1.000
_cell.length_c   1.000
_cell.angle_alpha   90.00
_cell.angle_beta   90.00
_cell.angle_gamma   90.00
#
_symmetry.space_group_name_H-M   'P 1'
#
loop_
_entity.id
_entity.type
_entity.pdbx_description
1 polymer ?
#
loop_
_entity_poly.entity_id
_entity_poly.type
_entity_poly.pdbx_seq_one_letter_code
_entity_poly.pdbx_strand_id
1 'polypeptide(L)'
;MKVRNYILILALGLFGCSDFLEESSQDEIRPSTLTDLEQILLGEAYMDQYNIYNLTDIFTDNVSCYGIWAETQKVTFESRMWLYRWDDNMFASSGGGDNSNFWKVPYYGIGACNVVLDHLDKMYGDASLRESLRGEALVLRACYYFHLVNFFGFPYNHGDPKVNLGVPLKLNSSVRDEHFARNSVAEVYTQIEKDLLEGNRLLRENDFHRNYFRIGHLAAKALLSRVYLYMEDWDKALAYADSVLQAKPDLLDLNRFGVPDIFRSNSFVTVYSPNTSDEIIWAREYHATHVFNADGSWNKFPFSLSQDFLEVLGSSYEACVNKTIRDLRGAYFVSWGDDRNNYLQHRYQIAAVKDKWWGKYQGIRTAEMYLNRAEACARKYQKEGTVRYLELALEDLNALRRHRLNNAYEFEPIGITDAGLLIHFILDERRRELSGETNHRWFDLRRNGMPTLSHPFFMNQSDEKVEYKLSTNGYLIPIPEKAIRLNPKLEQNKR
;
A
#
# COMPACT_ATOMS: atom_id res chain seq x y z
N MET A 1 -32.87 23.53 92.23
CA MET A 1 -31.87 22.53 91.83
C MET A 1 -31.50 22.81 90.38
N LYS A 2 -30.35 23.45 90.15
CA LYS A 2 -29.74 23.59 88.81
C LYS A 2 -29.01 22.28 88.50
N VAL A 3 -29.05 21.80 87.26
CA VAL A 3 -27.88 21.70 86.36
C VAL A 3 -28.35 21.15 85.01
N ARG A 4 -27.92 21.87 83.97
CA ARG A 4 -28.04 21.65 82.52
C ARG A 4 -26.92 20.71 82.06
N ASN A 5 -27.07 20.02 80.92
CA ASN A 5 -26.04 19.69 79.90
C ASN A 5 -26.43 18.41 79.11
N TYR A 6 -26.89 18.54 77.86
CA TYR A 6 -26.15 18.48 76.58
C TYR A 6 -26.01 17.06 76.02
N ILE A 7 -26.78 16.81 74.95
CA ILE A 7 -26.66 15.67 74.04
C ILE A 7 -25.41 15.92 73.18
N LEU A 8 -24.41 15.05 73.31
CA LEU A 8 -23.22 15.03 72.45
C LEU A 8 -23.57 14.26 71.17
N ILE A 9 -23.77 14.98 70.06
CA ILE A 9 -23.82 14.40 68.72
C ILE A 9 -22.38 14.23 68.26
N LEU A 10 -21.95 12.98 68.09
CA LEU A 10 -20.65 12.63 67.53
C LEU A 10 -20.70 12.83 66.01
N ALA A 11 -20.31 14.01 65.54
CA ALA A 11 -20.06 14.28 64.13
C ALA A 11 -18.70 13.65 63.75
N LEU A 12 -18.72 12.41 63.25
CA LEU A 12 -17.57 11.82 62.57
C LEU A 12 -17.46 12.46 61.18
N GLY A 13 -16.47 13.34 61.05
CA GLY A 13 -16.10 13.95 59.78
C GLY A 13 -15.68 12.89 58.76
N LEU A 14 -16.35 12.88 57.62
CA LEU A 14 -15.88 12.27 56.39
C LEU A 14 -14.71 13.12 55.87
N PHE A 15 -13.50 12.84 56.34
CA PHE A 15 -12.30 13.16 55.56
C PHE A 15 -12.25 12.15 54.42
N GLY A 16 -12.75 12.55 53.25
CA GLY A 16 -12.53 11.80 52.02
C GLY A 16 -11.05 11.84 51.67
N CYS A 17 -10.36 10.70 51.79
CA CYS A 17 -9.13 10.47 51.06
C CYS A 17 -9.48 10.44 49.56
N SER A 18 -9.05 11.45 48.82
CA SER A 18 -9.17 11.50 47.35
C SER A 18 -8.32 10.44 46.64
N ASP A 19 -7.39 9.81 47.35
CA ASP A 19 -6.33 8.99 46.73
C ASP A 19 -6.61 7.48 46.78
N PHE A 20 -7.75 7.05 47.36
CA PHE A 20 -8.10 5.63 47.47
C PHE A 20 -8.59 5.01 46.15
N LEU A 21 -8.79 5.80 45.10
CA LEU A 21 -9.22 5.35 43.77
C LEU A 21 -8.16 5.49 42.67
N GLU A 22 -6.94 5.91 43.01
CA GLU A 22 -5.79 5.77 42.10
C GLU A 22 -5.05 4.46 42.39
N GLU A 23 -5.73 3.33 42.22
CA GLU A 23 -5.06 2.03 42.17
C GLU A 23 -4.41 1.88 40.80
N SER A 24 -3.17 2.37 40.64
CA SER A 24 -2.35 2.05 39.48
C SER A 24 -1.67 0.70 39.70
N SER A 25 -1.83 -0.22 38.75
CA SER A 25 -1.03 -1.45 38.69
C SER A 25 0.46 -1.09 38.75
N GLN A 26 1.19 -1.64 39.71
CA GLN A 26 2.65 -1.44 39.84
C GLN A 26 3.42 -2.01 38.63
N ASP A 27 2.78 -2.84 37.82
CA ASP A 27 3.33 -3.48 36.63
C ASP A 27 2.99 -2.74 35.31
N GLU A 28 2.17 -1.68 35.35
CA GLU A 28 1.85 -0.85 34.18
C GLU A 28 2.84 0.31 34.04
N ILE A 29 3.77 0.20 33.09
CA ILE A 29 4.60 1.33 32.67
C ILE A 29 3.70 2.32 31.91
N ARG A 30 3.38 3.45 32.55
CA ARG A 30 2.70 4.57 31.88
C ARG A 30 3.73 5.37 31.08
N PRO A 31 3.51 5.61 29.77
CA PRO A 31 4.35 6.52 29.00
C PRO A 31 4.45 7.88 29.71
N SER A 32 5.68 8.35 29.92
CA SER A 32 5.94 9.64 30.57
C SER A 32 6.87 10.52 29.73
N THR A 33 7.57 9.93 28.76
CA THR A 33 8.52 10.60 27.89
C THR A 33 8.12 10.52 26.42
N LEU A 34 8.65 11.42 25.60
CA LEU A 34 8.51 11.33 24.14
C LEU A 34 9.12 10.04 23.57
N THR A 35 10.18 9.52 24.20
CA THR A 35 10.78 8.25 23.81
C THR A 35 9.82 7.08 24.00
N ASP A 36 9.00 7.08 25.05
CA ASP A 36 7.97 6.05 25.24
C ASP A 36 6.94 6.07 24.11
N LEU A 37 6.47 7.27 23.71
CA LEU A 37 5.55 7.40 22.58
C LEU A 37 6.21 7.06 21.24
N GLU A 38 7.50 7.36 21.08
CA GLU A 38 8.27 6.96 19.91
C GLU A 38 8.34 5.43 19.79
N GLN A 39 8.53 4.70 20.89
CA GLN A 39 8.50 3.23 20.85
C GLN A 39 7.12 2.68 20.48
N ILE A 40 6.03 3.29 20.98
CA ILE A 40 4.66 2.92 20.56
C ILE A 40 4.48 3.18 19.07
N LEU A 41 4.94 4.33 18.58
CA LEU A 41 4.86 4.66 17.16
C LEU A 41 5.63 3.61 16.32
N LEU A 42 6.86 3.30 16.70
CA LEU A 42 7.72 2.35 15.97
C LEU A 42 7.18 0.92 15.99
N GLY A 43 6.66 0.45 17.13
CA GLY A 43 6.16 -0.90 17.31
C GLY A 43 4.76 -1.11 16.73
N GLU A 44 3.85 -0.16 16.96
CA GLU A 44 2.41 -0.34 16.71
C GLU A 44 1.88 0.47 15.53
N ALA A 45 2.52 1.60 15.18
CA ALA A 45 2.03 2.45 14.10
C ALA A 45 2.74 2.25 12.77
N TYR A 46 3.87 1.55 12.70
CA TYR A 46 4.53 1.23 11.43
C TYR A 46 4.20 -0.17 10.88
N MET A 47 3.69 -1.06 11.73
CA MET A 47 3.07 -2.34 11.34
C MET A 47 3.97 -3.32 10.55
N ASP A 48 5.23 -3.50 10.97
CA ASP A 48 6.21 -4.37 10.29
C ASP A 48 5.78 -5.83 10.13
N GLN A 49 4.87 -6.31 10.98
CA GLN A 49 4.39 -7.69 10.91
C GLN A 49 3.35 -7.91 9.80
N TYR A 50 2.72 -6.85 9.29
CA TYR A 50 1.58 -6.95 8.37
C TYR A 50 1.84 -6.21 7.07
N ASN A 51 2.08 -6.96 6.00
CA ASN A 51 2.18 -6.37 4.68
C ASN A 51 0.78 -6.10 4.10
N ILE A 52 0.41 -4.83 3.97
CA ILE A 52 -0.83 -4.39 3.33
C ILE A 52 -0.63 -3.87 1.90
N TYR A 53 0.60 -3.89 1.38
CA TYR A 53 1.01 -3.22 0.15
C TYR A 53 0.82 -4.05 -1.12
N ASN A 54 0.40 -5.32 -1.04
CA ASN A 54 0.21 -6.17 -2.21
C ASN A 54 -1.06 -7.03 -2.13
N LEU A 55 -1.96 -6.71 -1.20
CA LEU A 55 -3.15 -7.52 -0.92
C LEU A 55 -4.09 -7.63 -2.13
N THR A 56 -4.07 -6.63 -3.02
CA THR A 56 -5.03 -6.53 -4.12
C THR A 56 -4.58 -7.16 -5.43
N ASP A 57 -3.35 -7.63 -5.56
CA ASP A 57 -2.85 -8.13 -6.86
C ASP A 57 -3.69 -9.28 -7.42
N ILE A 58 -4.28 -10.10 -6.54
CA ILE A 58 -5.20 -11.18 -6.92
C ILE A 58 -6.46 -10.72 -7.64
N PHE A 59 -6.83 -9.44 -7.47
CA PHE A 59 -7.98 -8.83 -8.12
C PHE A 59 -7.64 -8.28 -9.51
N THR A 60 -6.37 -8.30 -9.91
CA THR A 60 -5.89 -7.61 -11.12
C THR A 60 -5.65 -8.57 -12.26
N ASP A 61 -5.63 -7.99 -13.46
CA ASP A 61 -5.21 -8.65 -14.70
C ASP A 61 -3.71 -9.03 -14.73
N ASN A 62 -2.94 -8.77 -13.68
CA ASN A 62 -1.60 -9.33 -13.52
C ASN A 62 -1.60 -10.81 -13.10
N VAL A 63 -2.75 -11.33 -12.64
CA VAL A 63 -2.88 -12.68 -12.09
C VAL A 63 -3.87 -13.50 -12.92
N SER A 64 -3.58 -14.80 -13.08
CA SER A 64 -4.44 -15.74 -13.79
C SER A 64 -4.63 -17.06 -13.03
N CYS A 65 -5.81 -17.64 -13.25
CA CYS A 65 -6.24 -19.01 -13.05
C CYS A 65 -5.37 -20.07 -13.75
N TYR A 66 -4.74 -21.02 -13.04
CA TYR A 66 -4.11 -22.21 -13.66
C TYR A 66 -4.60 -23.55 -13.10
N GLY A 67 -5.58 -23.52 -12.21
CA GLY A 67 -6.17 -24.70 -11.59
C GLY A 67 -5.24 -25.42 -10.61
N ILE A 68 -5.77 -26.47 -9.98
CA ILE A 68 -5.04 -27.35 -9.07
C ILE A 68 -4.24 -28.38 -9.89
N TRP A 69 -2.99 -28.60 -9.50
CA TRP A 69 -2.01 -29.53 -10.09
C TRP A 69 -1.61 -30.65 -9.12
N ALA A 70 -1.69 -30.38 -7.82
CA ALA A 70 -1.33 -31.30 -6.76
C ALA A 70 -2.23 -31.07 -5.54
N GLU A 71 -2.51 -32.13 -4.78
CA GLU A 71 -3.37 -32.05 -3.59
C GLU A 71 -2.88 -31.01 -2.57
N THR A 72 -1.57 -30.80 -2.47
CA THR A 72 -0.96 -29.81 -1.57
C THR A 72 -1.36 -28.36 -1.87
N GLN A 73 -1.87 -28.08 -3.07
CA GLN A 73 -2.31 -26.73 -3.46
C GLN A 73 -3.75 -26.44 -3.08
N LYS A 74 -4.55 -27.47 -2.75
CA LYS A 74 -6.01 -27.35 -2.59
C LYS A 74 -6.40 -26.32 -1.53
N VAL A 75 -5.76 -26.34 -0.36
CA VAL A 75 -6.01 -25.37 0.72
C VAL A 75 -5.73 -23.93 0.27
N THR A 76 -4.62 -23.72 -0.45
CA THR A 76 -4.27 -22.40 -0.99
C THR A 76 -5.23 -21.97 -2.09
N PHE A 77 -5.67 -22.91 -2.93
CA PHE A 77 -6.66 -22.64 -3.97
C PHE A 77 -8.00 -22.20 -3.36
N GLU A 78 -8.54 -23.02 -2.45
CA GLU A 78 -9.84 -22.81 -1.82
C GLU A 78 -9.90 -21.52 -1.00
N SER A 79 -8.79 -21.12 -0.35
CA SER A 79 -8.72 -19.85 0.37
C SER A 79 -8.65 -18.62 -0.54
N ARG A 80 -8.08 -18.75 -1.75
CA ARG A 80 -7.83 -17.61 -2.66
C ARG A 80 -8.85 -17.45 -3.77
N MET A 81 -9.56 -18.51 -4.16
CA MET A 81 -10.54 -18.49 -5.25
C MET A 81 -11.66 -17.46 -5.03
N TRP A 82 -12.02 -17.17 -3.78
CA TRP A 82 -13.03 -16.16 -3.46
C TRP A 82 -12.56 -14.74 -3.82
N LEU A 83 -11.30 -14.43 -3.49
CA LEU A 83 -10.69 -13.15 -3.83
C LEU A 83 -10.53 -13.03 -5.35
N TYR A 84 -9.98 -14.06 -5.98
CA TYR A 84 -9.74 -14.05 -7.43
C TYR A 84 -11.02 -13.88 -8.25
N ARG A 85 -12.16 -14.41 -7.79
CA ARG A 85 -13.44 -14.27 -8.49
C ARG A 85 -14.21 -13.00 -8.12
N TRP A 86 -13.65 -12.17 -7.24
CA TRP A 86 -14.32 -11.02 -6.62
C TRP A 86 -15.64 -11.39 -5.95
N ASP A 87 -15.73 -12.56 -5.33
CA ASP A 87 -16.95 -13.13 -4.74
C ASP A 87 -17.48 -12.26 -3.58
N ASP A 88 -18.80 -12.08 -3.47
CA ASP A 88 -19.42 -11.28 -2.41
C ASP A 88 -19.18 -11.83 -1.01
N ASN A 89 -18.97 -13.15 -0.90
CA ASN A 89 -18.67 -13.82 0.37
C ASN A 89 -17.17 -13.96 0.62
N MET A 90 -16.30 -13.24 -0.12
CA MET A 90 -14.85 -13.36 0.04
C MET A 90 -14.36 -13.05 1.46
N PHE A 91 -15.10 -12.22 2.22
CA PHE A 91 -14.79 -11.91 3.63
C PHE A 91 -15.86 -12.37 4.62
N ALA A 92 -16.66 -13.36 4.23
CA ALA A 92 -17.64 -13.99 5.10
C ALA A 92 -17.12 -15.32 5.64
N SER A 93 -17.58 -15.70 6.83
CA SER A 93 -17.22 -17.00 7.44
C SER A 93 -17.68 -18.21 6.61
N SER A 94 -18.75 -18.06 5.83
CA SER A 94 -19.27 -19.04 4.87
C SER A 94 -18.52 -19.11 3.54
N GLY A 95 -17.57 -18.20 3.30
CA GLY A 95 -16.80 -18.09 2.05
C GLY A 95 -15.29 -18.03 2.31
N GLY A 96 -14.66 -16.94 1.87
CA GLY A 96 -13.19 -16.76 1.93
C GLY A 96 -12.62 -16.50 3.32
N GLY A 97 -13.46 -16.40 4.35
CA GLY A 97 -13.06 -16.16 5.74
C GLY A 97 -12.73 -14.70 6.05
N ASP A 98 -12.53 -14.37 7.32
CA ASP A 98 -12.24 -13.00 7.76
C ASP A 98 -10.82 -12.59 7.33
N ASN A 99 -10.67 -11.95 6.17
CA ASN A 99 -9.39 -11.38 5.74
C ASN A 99 -9.14 -10.04 6.43
N SER A 100 -8.75 -10.13 7.71
CA SER A 100 -8.63 -8.98 8.60
C SER A 100 -7.60 -7.94 8.13
N ASN A 101 -6.69 -8.27 7.21
CA ASN A 101 -5.61 -7.37 6.80
C ASN A 101 -6.11 -6.12 6.05
N PHE A 102 -7.22 -6.19 5.30
CA PHE A 102 -7.74 -5.03 4.59
C PHE A 102 -8.36 -3.98 5.51
N TRP A 103 -8.92 -4.40 6.65
CA TRP A 103 -9.68 -3.52 7.55
C TRP A 103 -8.99 -3.36 8.91
N LYS A 104 -8.75 -4.46 9.62
CA LYS A 104 -8.23 -4.46 10.99
C LYS A 104 -6.84 -3.84 11.06
N VAL A 105 -5.95 -4.19 10.14
CA VAL A 105 -4.55 -3.72 10.16
C VAL A 105 -4.46 -2.20 9.99
N PRO A 106 -5.06 -1.57 8.96
CA PRO A 106 -5.06 -0.10 8.86
C PRO A 106 -5.70 0.59 10.07
N TYR A 107 -6.85 0.09 10.58
CA TYR A 107 -7.48 0.69 11.76
C TYR A 107 -6.68 0.52 13.05
N TYR A 108 -5.90 -0.56 13.17
CA TYR A 108 -4.98 -0.74 14.27
C TYR A 108 -3.85 0.30 14.22
N GLY A 109 -3.21 0.46 13.06
CA GLY A 109 -2.18 1.50 12.85
C GLY A 109 -2.71 2.92 13.08
N ILE A 110 -3.94 3.21 12.64
CA ILE A 110 -4.65 4.47 12.96
C ILE A 110 -4.83 4.64 14.48
N GLY A 111 -5.22 3.57 15.19
CA GLY A 111 -5.35 3.57 16.64
C GLY A 111 -4.05 3.93 17.34
N ALA A 112 -2.94 3.33 16.94
CA ALA A 112 -1.60 3.65 17.46
C ALA A 112 -1.20 5.11 17.17
N CYS A 113 -1.43 5.58 15.93
CA CYS A 113 -1.19 6.99 15.58
C CYS A 113 -2.00 7.93 16.48
N ASN A 114 -3.29 7.63 16.71
CA ASN A 114 -4.14 8.46 17.55
C ASN A 114 -3.69 8.47 19.02
N VAL A 115 -3.24 7.34 19.56
CA VAL A 115 -2.67 7.29 20.92
C VAL A 115 -1.48 8.23 21.04
N VAL A 116 -0.56 8.18 20.08
CA VAL A 116 0.60 9.09 20.06
C VAL A 116 0.12 10.54 19.99
N LEU A 117 -0.73 10.87 19.00
CA LEU A 117 -1.22 12.23 18.78
C LEU A 117 -1.94 12.84 20.00
N ASP A 118 -2.75 12.05 20.71
CA ASP A 118 -3.53 12.52 21.87
C ASP A 118 -2.67 12.72 23.14
N HIS A 119 -1.46 12.16 23.18
CA HIS A 119 -0.61 12.16 24.38
C HIS A 119 0.68 12.99 24.25
N LEU A 120 1.14 13.32 23.04
CA LEU A 120 2.40 14.04 22.80
C LEU A 120 2.58 15.29 23.65
N ASP A 121 1.53 16.10 23.82
CA ASP A 121 1.58 17.37 24.55
C ASP A 121 1.74 17.20 26.07
N LYS A 122 1.48 16.00 26.58
CA LYS A 122 1.59 15.66 28.00
C LYS A 122 2.92 15.01 28.36
N MET A 123 3.73 14.65 27.36
CA MET A 123 4.99 13.93 27.57
C MET A 123 6.18 14.85 27.77
N TYR A 124 7.06 14.49 28.70
CA TYR A 124 8.33 15.16 28.91
C TYR A 124 9.30 14.88 27.75
N GLY A 125 9.99 15.93 27.30
CA GLY A 125 11.00 15.81 26.26
C GLY A 125 11.09 17.05 25.36
N ASP A 126 12.04 16.98 24.43
CA ASP A 126 12.37 18.06 23.49
C ASP A 126 11.17 18.47 22.61
N ALA A 127 11.01 19.78 22.42
CA ALA A 127 9.88 20.32 21.65
C ALA A 127 9.96 19.98 20.16
N SER A 128 11.17 20.00 19.58
CA SER A 128 11.36 19.62 18.17
C SER A 128 11.03 18.14 17.96
N LEU A 129 11.50 17.26 18.86
CA LEU A 129 11.16 15.83 18.80
C LEU A 129 9.65 15.61 18.91
N ARG A 130 8.95 16.32 19.79
CA ARG A 130 7.49 16.21 19.94
C ARG A 130 6.77 16.50 18.63
N GLU A 131 7.10 17.61 17.99
CA GLU A 131 6.48 18.01 16.73
C GLU A 131 6.88 17.11 15.56
N SER A 132 8.11 16.58 15.58
CA SER A 132 8.55 15.62 14.59
C SER A 132 7.80 14.28 14.71
N LEU A 133 7.59 13.77 15.93
CA LEU A 133 6.75 12.59 16.18
C LEU A 133 5.28 12.83 15.81
N ARG A 134 4.76 14.04 16.06
CA ARG A 134 3.42 14.45 15.58
C ARG A 134 3.35 14.34 14.06
N GLY A 135 4.36 14.85 13.37
CA GLY A 135 4.46 14.78 11.92
C GLY A 135 4.44 13.34 11.40
N GLU A 136 5.24 12.44 12.00
CA GLU A 136 5.25 11.02 11.61
C GLU A 136 3.90 10.34 11.80
N ALA A 137 3.27 10.53 12.96
CA ALA A 137 1.97 9.93 13.27
C ALA A 137 0.87 10.42 12.31
N LEU A 138 0.88 11.71 11.93
CA LEU A 138 -0.06 12.25 10.95
C LEU A 138 0.13 11.60 9.55
N VAL A 139 1.38 11.52 9.07
CA VAL A 139 1.66 10.94 7.74
C VAL A 139 1.30 9.45 7.69
N LEU A 140 1.60 8.69 8.75
CA LEU A 140 1.20 7.28 8.85
C LEU A 140 -0.32 7.13 8.88
N ARG A 141 -1.03 7.93 9.69
CA ARG A 141 -2.50 7.92 9.73
C ARG A 141 -3.12 8.21 8.37
N ALA A 142 -2.58 9.18 7.65
CA ALA A 142 -3.00 9.49 6.29
C ALA A 142 -2.76 8.31 5.32
N CYS A 143 -1.60 7.64 5.42
CA CYS A 143 -1.28 6.45 4.63
C CYS A 143 -2.31 5.33 4.87
N TYR A 144 -2.70 5.07 6.11
CA TYR A 144 -3.70 4.05 6.44
C TYR A 144 -5.09 4.40 5.93
N TYR A 145 -5.52 5.66 6.07
CA TYR A 145 -6.80 6.09 5.50
C TYR A 145 -6.80 6.03 3.98
N PHE A 146 -5.68 6.34 3.32
CA PHE A 146 -5.54 6.24 1.88
C PHE A 146 -5.73 4.80 1.37
N HIS A 147 -5.18 3.81 2.08
CA HIS A 147 -5.43 2.40 1.76
C HIS A 147 -6.91 2.03 1.98
N LEU A 148 -7.46 2.34 3.16
CA LEU A 148 -8.84 2.02 3.49
C LEU A 148 -9.86 2.58 2.49
N VAL A 149 -9.76 3.87 2.15
CA VAL A 149 -10.71 4.49 1.20
C VAL A 149 -10.57 3.90 -0.21
N ASN A 150 -9.37 3.47 -0.60
CA ASN A 150 -9.13 2.82 -1.88
C ASN A 150 -9.44 1.31 -1.90
N PHE A 151 -9.62 0.68 -0.74
CA PHE A 151 -10.17 -0.68 -0.66
C PHE A 151 -11.70 -0.67 -0.70
N PHE A 152 -12.34 0.22 0.07
CA PHE A 152 -13.77 0.12 0.38
C PHE A 152 -14.65 1.22 -0.21
N GLY A 153 -14.09 2.35 -0.64
CA GLY A 153 -14.84 3.42 -1.29
C GLY A 153 -14.84 3.28 -2.81
N PHE A 154 -15.64 4.09 -3.51
CA PHE A 154 -15.41 4.33 -4.94
C PHE A 154 -14.13 5.16 -5.14
N PRO A 155 -13.50 5.11 -6.33
CA PRO A 155 -12.45 6.06 -6.70
C PRO A 155 -12.94 7.49 -6.51
N TYR A 156 -12.06 8.41 -6.11
CA TYR A 156 -12.43 9.81 -5.86
C TYR A 156 -13.07 10.48 -7.08
N ASN A 157 -12.58 10.14 -8.27
CA ASN A 157 -13.03 10.65 -9.56
C ASN A 157 -14.21 9.88 -10.19
N HIS A 158 -14.86 8.96 -9.45
CA HIS A 158 -16.02 8.22 -9.93
C HIS A 158 -17.31 8.69 -9.26
N GLY A 159 -18.22 9.32 -10.02
CA GLY A 159 -19.48 9.85 -9.46
C GLY A 159 -19.23 11.05 -8.54
N ASP A 160 -20.05 11.22 -7.49
CA ASP A 160 -19.87 12.30 -6.52
C ASP A 160 -19.15 11.79 -5.25
N PRO A 161 -17.88 12.17 -5.01
CA PRO A 161 -17.13 11.73 -3.84
C PRO A 161 -17.73 12.22 -2.51
N LYS A 162 -18.60 13.24 -2.52
CA LYS A 162 -19.30 13.72 -1.32
C LYS A 162 -20.46 12.82 -0.90
N VAL A 163 -20.98 12.03 -1.84
CA VAL A 163 -22.09 11.10 -1.61
C VAL A 163 -21.57 9.67 -1.48
N ASN A 164 -20.56 9.30 -2.27
CA ASN A 164 -19.97 7.97 -2.21
C ASN A 164 -19.43 7.68 -0.82
N LEU A 165 -19.83 6.55 -0.25
CA LEU A 165 -19.35 6.13 1.06
C LEU A 165 -17.87 5.71 0.97
N GLY A 166 -17.06 6.28 1.86
CA GLY A 166 -15.68 5.91 2.13
C GLY A 166 -15.61 4.97 3.31
N VAL A 167 -14.96 5.39 4.39
CA VAL A 167 -14.77 4.59 5.62
C VAL A 167 -14.94 5.48 6.86
N PRO A 168 -15.24 4.92 8.04
CA PRO A 168 -15.28 5.69 9.28
C PRO A 168 -14.00 6.46 9.60
N LEU A 169 -14.12 7.75 9.91
CA LEU A 169 -13.03 8.55 10.47
C LEU A 169 -13.06 8.48 12.00
N LYS A 170 -12.03 7.88 12.59
CA LYS A 170 -11.76 7.86 14.03
C LYS A 170 -10.42 8.55 14.27
N LEU A 171 -10.48 9.80 14.71
CA LEU A 171 -9.31 10.70 14.75
C LEU A 171 -8.73 10.93 16.15
N ASN A 172 -9.19 10.16 17.13
CA ASN A 172 -8.71 10.18 18.51
C ASN A 172 -8.63 8.76 19.08
N SER A 173 -7.92 8.60 20.19
CA SER A 173 -7.68 7.32 20.86
C SER A 173 -8.77 6.97 21.87
N SER A 174 -9.80 7.81 22.01
CA SER A 174 -10.84 7.57 23.02
C SER A 174 -11.61 6.27 22.73
N VAL A 175 -11.85 5.50 23.80
CA VAL A 175 -12.69 4.31 23.79
C VAL A 175 -14.01 4.71 24.41
N ARG A 176 -15.01 4.93 23.56
CA ARG A 176 -16.38 5.25 23.95
C ARG A 176 -17.29 4.17 23.36
N ASP A 177 -18.45 3.99 23.96
CA ASP A 177 -19.52 3.16 23.40
C ASP A 177 -20.21 3.90 22.24
N GLU A 178 -19.44 4.17 21.19
CA GLU A 178 -19.88 4.90 20.00
C GLU A 178 -19.70 4.03 18.76
N HIS A 179 -20.77 3.95 18.00
CA HIS A 179 -20.80 3.35 16.68
C HIS A 179 -20.57 4.42 15.61
N PHE A 180 -19.55 4.23 14.78
CA PHE A 180 -19.20 5.15 13.70
C PHE A 180 -19.89 4.75 12.39
N ALA A 181 -20.55 5.71 11.74
CA ALA A 181 -21.00 5.55 10.35
C ALA A 181 -19.82 5.74 9.38
N ARG A 182 -19.99 5.33 8.13
CA ARG A 182 -19.01 5.59 7.08
C ARG A 182 -19.05 7.07 6.72
N ASN A 183 -17.88 7.73 6.73
CA ASN A 183 -17.72 9.04 6.10
C ASN A 183 -17.74 8.92 4.58
N SER A 184 -17.98 10.02 3.89
CA SER A 184 -17.87 10.08 2.42
C SER A 184 -16.42 9.93 1.97
N VAL A 185 -16.22 9.52 0.71
CA VAL A 185 -14.89 9.48 0.09
C VAL A 185 -14.22 10.86 0.17
N ALA A 186 -14.94 11.94 -0.10
CA ALA A 186 -14.43 13.31 -0.02
C ALA A 186 -13.94 13.70 1.38
N GLU A 187 -14.69 13.35 2.43
CA GLU A 187 -14.30 13.62 3.82
C GLU A 187 -13.01 12.87 4.19
N VAL A 188 -12.89 11.61 3.75
CA VAL A 188 -11.67 10.83 4.02
C VAL A 188 -10.46 11.40 3.27
N TYR A 189 -10.60 11.76 2.00
CA TYR A 189 -9.53 12.42 1.24
C TYR A 189 -9.15 13.79 1.82
N THR A 190 -10.11 14.57 2.32
CA THR A 190 -9.85 15.84 3.01
C THR A 190 -9.00 15.62 4.27
N GLN A 191 -9.31 14.58 5.05
CA GLN A 191 -8.54 14.23 6.25
C GLN A 191 -7.13 13.74 5.90
N ILE A 192 -6.99 12.95 4.83
CA ILE A 192 -5.68 12.51 4.30
C ILE A 192 -4.84 13.73 3.88
N GLU A 193 -5.39 14.63 3.07
CA GLU A 193 -4.69 15.84 2.60
C GLU A 193 -4.24 16.69 3.80
N LYS A 194 -5.14 16.93 4.77
CA LYS A 194 -4.83 17.67 5.99
C LYS A 194 -3.67 17.07 6.77
N ASP A 195 -3.73 15.77 7.06
CA ASP A 195 -2.69 15.07 7.83
C ASP A 195 -1.35 15.06 7.08
N LEU A 196 -1.36 14.86 5.76
CA LEU A 196 -0.13 14.88 4.94
C LEU A 196 0.49 16.27 4.85
N LEU A 197 -0.31 17.33 4.65
CA LEU A 197 0.19 18.70 4.56
C LEU A 197 0.83 19.14 5.87
N GLU A 198 0.13 18.94 6.99
CA GLU A 198 0.64 19.30 8.31
C GLU A 198 1.81 18.41 8.72
N GLY A 199 1.72 17.10 8.49
CA GLY A 199 2.80 16.17 8.77
C GLY A 199 4.06 16.49 7.99
N ASN A 200 3.96 16.79 6.69
CA ASN A 200 5.09 17.25 5.88
C ASN A 200 5.69 18.56 6.42
N ARG A 201 4.87 19.52 6.84
CA ARG A 201 5.34 20.80 7.41
C ARG A 201 6.15 20.54 8.69
N LEU A 202 5.58 19.79 9.62
CA LEU A 202 6.21 19.47 10.91
C LEU A 202 7.52 18.69 10.74
N LEU A 203 7.55 17.70 9.84
CA LEU A 203 8.75 16.91 9.56
C LEU A 203 9.87 17.74 8.91
N ARG A 204 9.54 18.78 8.14
CA ARG A 204 10.53 19.70 7.55
C ARG A 204 11.09 20.69 8.54
N GLU A 205 10.23 21.26 9.39
CA GLU A 205 10.63 22.27 10.38
C GLU A 205 11.38 21.65 11.57
N ASN A 206 11.11 20.38 11.87
CA ASN A 206 11.69 19.64 12.98
C ASN A 206 12.43 18.42 12.42
N ASP A 207 13.40 18.67 11.55
CA ASP A 207 14.14 17.61 10.87
C ASP A 207 15.13 16.93 11.82
N PHE A 208 15.11 15.60 11.78
CA PHE A 208 16.04 14.74 12.49
C PHE A 208 16.58 13.73 11.49
N HIS A 209 17.83 13.32 11.64
CA HIS A 209 18.42 12.32 10.76
C HIS A 209 17.62 11.02 10.83
N ARG A 210 16.94 10.70 9.73
CA ARG A 210 16.14 9.49 9.54
C ARG A 210 16.75 8.67 8.41
N ASN A 211 16.84 7.37 8.62
CA ASN A 211 17.03 6.46 7.49
C ASN A 211 15.69 6.28 6.76
N TYR A 212 15.73 5.69 5.57
CA TYR A 212 14.54 5.42 4.76
C TYR A 212 13.58 4.39 5.38
N PHE A 213 13.88 3.80 6.56
CA PHE A 213 12.92 2.96 7.28
C PHE A 213 11.91 3.74 8.12
N ARG A 214 12.13 5.04 8.27
CA ARG A 214 11.28 5.93 9.03
C ARG A 214 10.69 6.99 8.11
N ILE A 215 9.39 7.23 8.23
CA ILE A 215 8.69 8.13 7.31
C ILE A 215 9.21 9.56 7.51
N GLY A 216 9.64 10.18 6.41
CA GLY A 216 10.19 11.52 6.40
C GLY A 216 9.36 12.46 5.53
N HIS A 217 9.74 13.73 5.49
CA HIS A 217 8.99 14.73 4.74
C HIS A 217 8.96 14.44 3.22
N LEU A 218 9.99 13.83 2.64
CA LEU A 218 9.98 13.42 1.23
C LEU A 218 8.93 12.34 0.96
N ALA A 219 8.73 11.39 1.89
CA ALA A 219 7.68 10.39 1.78
C ALA A 219 6.28 11.02 1.88
N ALA A 220 6.10 12.01 2.75
CA ALA A 220 4.87 12.78 2.84
C ALA A 220 4.55 13.53 1.53
N LYS A 221 5.55 14.16 0.90
CA LYS A 221 5.40 14.77 -0.43
C LYS A 221 5.07 13.75 -1.52
N ALA A 222 5.71 12.58 -1.50
CA ALA A 222 5.44 11.52 -2.46
C ALA A 222 3.99 11.01 -2.34
N LEU A 223 3.51 10.82 -1.11
CA LEU A 223 2.10 10.49 -0.84
C LEU A 223 1.15 11.61 -1.29
N LEU A 224 1.50 12.89 -1.09
CA LEU A 224 0.71 14.01 -1.62
C LEU A 224 0.61 13.97 -3.14
N SER A 225 1.73 13.73 -3.85
CA SER A 225 1.72 13.56 -5.30
C SER A 225 0.76 12.45 -5.73
N ARG A 226 0.81 11.29 -5.06
CA ARG A 226 -0.10 10.16 -5.31
C ARG A 226 -1.56 10.51 -5.04
N VAL A 227 -1.86 11.15 -3.91
CA VAL A 227 -3.22 11.56 -3.52
C VAL A 227 -3.81 12.51 -4.56
N TYR A 228 -3.05 13.53 -4.98
CA TYR A 228 -3.53 14.47 -5.99
C TYR A 228 -3.66 13.84 -7.38
N LEU A 229 -2.80 12.88 -7.74
CA LEU A 229 -2.95 12.10 -8.97
C LEU A 229 -4.29 11.33 -8.97
N TYR A 230 -4.72 10.82 -7.80
CA TYR A 230 -5.98 10.07 -7.66
C TYR A 230 -7.21 11.00 -7.62
N MET A 231 -7.01 12.25 -7.22
CA MET A 231 -8.02 13.31 -7.27
C MET A 231 -8.11 14.00 -8.64
N GLU A 232 -7.25 13.63 -9.58
CA GLU A 232 -7.06 14.33 -10.88
C GLU A 232 -6.66 15.81 -10.75
N ASP A 233 -6.05 16.18 -9.61
CA ASP A 233 -5.42 17.49 -9.42
C ASP A 233 -3.99 17.43 -9.98
N TRP A 234 -3.92 17.51 -11.31
CA TRP A 234 -2.67 17.33 -12.06
C TRP A 234 -1.60 18.36 -11.69
N ASP A 235 -2.00 19.59 -11.34
CA ASP A 235 -1.07 20.66 -10.98
C ASP A 235 -0.39 20.35 -9.65
N LYS A 236 -1.15 19.97 -8.62
CA LYS A 236 -0.55 19.58 -7.34
C LYS A 236 0.21 18.25 -7.45
N ALA A 237 -0.31 17.27 -8.20
CA ALA A 237 0.37 15.99 -8.42
C ALA A 237 1.77 16.21 -9.03
N LEU A 238 1.85 17.05 -10.06
CA LEU A 238 3.08 17.50 -10.72
C LEU A 238 4.00 18.25 -9.75
N ALA A 239 3.49 19.26 -9.03
CA ALA A 239 4.30 20.08 -8.12
C ALA A 239 4.95 19.27 -6.99
N TYR A 240 4.24 18.31 -6.40
CA TYR A 240 4.80 17.46 -5.37
C TYR A 240 5.77 16.40 -5.91
N ALA A 241 5.49 15.79 -7.06
CA ALA A 241 6.43 14.88 -7.71
C ALA A 241 7.74 15.60 -8.05
N ASP A 242 7.64 16.79 -8.65
CA ASP A 242 8.79 17.62 -9.00
C ASP A 242 9.61 17.99 -7.75
N SER A 243 8.94 18.41 -6.67
CA SER A 243 9.64 18.74 -5.43
C SER A 243 10.38 17.55 -4.80
N VAL A 244 9.90 16.31 -4.98
CA VAL A 244 10.62 15.12 -4.53
C VAL A 244 11.82 14.86 -5.45
N LEU A 245 11.62 14.92 -6.77
CA LEU A 245 12.67 14.65 -7.76
C LEU A 245 13.80 15.68 -7.71
N GLN A 246 13.52 16.94 -7.35
CA GLN A 246 14.56 17.95 -7.08
C GLN A 246 15.47 17.58 -5.89
N ALA A 247 14.94 16.87 -4.89
CA ALA A 247 15.68 16.48 -3.70
C ALA A 247 16.31 15.08 -3.81
N LYS A 248 15.66 14.17 -4.54
CA LYS A 248 16.09 12.78 -4.73
C LYS A 248 15.69 12.30 -6.14
N PRO A 249 16.51 12.57 -7.17
CA PRO A 249 16.22 12.19 -8.55
C PRO A 249 16.71 10.80 -8.94
N ASP A 250 17.53 10.16 -8.10
CA ASP A 250 18.30 8.98 -8.50
C ASP A 250 17.41 7.77 -8.79
N LEU A 251 17.78 7.07 -9.86
CA LEU A 251 17.20 5.79 -10.29
C LEU A 251 18.27 4.69 -10.19
N LEU A 252 17.89 3.52 -9.69
CA LEU A 252 18.72 2.33 -9.66
C LEU A 252 18.89 1.80 -11.08
N ASP A 253 20.09 1.93 -11.63
CA ASP A 253 20.40 1.32 -12.92
C ASP A 253 20.55 -0.20 -12.79
N LEU A 254 19.58 -0.95 -13.33
CA LEU A 254 19.61 -2.42 -13.35
C LEU A 254 20.75 -2.97 -14.20
N ASN A 255 21.28 -2.19 -15.15
CA ASN A 255 22.41 -2.61 -15.98
C ASN A 255 23.72 -2.79 -15.19
N ARG A 256 23.83 -2.19 -13.99
CA ARG A 256 24.96 -2.41 -13.08
C ARG A 256 25.12 -3.88 -12.66
N PHE A 257 24.06 -4.68 -12.84
CA PHE A 257 23.99 -6.07 -12.41
C PHE A 257 23.82 -7.06 -13.57
N GLY A 258 23.51 -6.57 -14.77
CA GLY A 258 23.29 -7.38 -15.98
C GLY A 258 22.02 -8.23 -15.91
N VAL A 259 21.93 -9.27 -16.75
CA VAL A 259 20.83 -10.25 -16.67
C VAL A 259 21.18 -11.30 -15.61
N PRO A 260 20.39 -11.46 -14.53
CA PRO A 260 20.68 -12.40 -13.46
C PRO A 260 20.53 -13.85 -13.92
N ASP A 261 21.29 -14.77 -13.32
CA ASP A 261 21.02 -16.20 -13.45
C ASP A 261 19.76 -16.53 -12.64
N ILE A 262 18.63 -16.74 -13.33
CA ILE A 262 17.34 -16.93 -12.67
C ILE A 262 17.25 -18.20 -11.80
N PHE A 263 18.17 -19.17 -11.95
CA PHE A 263 18.21 -20.41 -11.15
C PHE A 263 19.18 -20.34 -9.97
N ARG A 264 20.28 -19.61 -10.10
CA ARG A 264 21.39 -19.61 -9.12
C ARG A 264 21.66 -18.26 -8.49
N SER A 265 20.93 -17.22 -8.91
CA SER A 265 21.08 -15.88 -8.36
C SER A 265 20.62 -15.83 -6.90
N ASN A 266 21.59 -16.04 -6.01
CA ASN A 266 21.64 -15.39 -4.70
C ASN A 266 21.95 -13.88 -4.83
N SER A 267 21.89 -13.27 -6.03
CA SER A 267 22.10 -11.83 -6.18
C SER A 267 20.82 -11.09 -5.77
N PHE A 268 20.90 -10.49 -4.59
CA PHE A 268 19.81 -9.84 -3.84
C PHE A 268 19.60 -8.39 -4.29
N VAL A 269 19.59 -8.18 -5.60
CA VAL A 269 19.42 -6.86 -6.20
C VAL A 269 17.94 -6.59 -6.35
N THR A 270 17.47 -5.56 -5.67
CA THR A 270 16.09 -5.13 -5.75
C THR A 270 16.00 -3.63 -5.50
N VAL A 271 14.96 -3.00 -6.07
CA VAL A 271 14.67 -1.57 -5.95
C VAL A 271 14.38 -1.11 -4.52
N TYR A 272 14.23 -2.04 -3.56
CA TYR A 272 14.12 -1.75 -2.12
C TYR A 272 15.24 -2.36 -1.26
N SER A 273 16.38 -2.74 -1.85
CA SER A 273 17.49 -3.30 -1.07
C SER A 273 18.24 -2.16 -0.36
N PRO A 274 18.56 -2.30 0.93
CA PRO A 274 19.42 -1.34 1.63
C PRO A 274 20.77 -1.09 0.94
N ASN A 275 21.28 -2.09 0.22
CA ASN A 275 22.53 -2.04 -0.52
C ASN A 275 22.43 -1.32 -1.89
N THR A 276 21.21 -1.08 -2.36
CA THR A 276 20.90 -0.35 -3.60
C THR A 276 19.76 0.64 -3.34
N SER A 277 19.96 1.48 -2.32
CA SER A 277 18.96 2.40 -1.78
C SER A 277 18.79 3.68 -2.60
N ASP A 278 19.35 3.71 -3.81
CA ASP A 278 19.36 4.84 -4.75
C ASP A 278 17.95 5.44 -4.90
N GLU A 279 16.92 4.59 -5.06
CA GLU A 279 15.54 5.05 -5.27
C GLU A 279 14.69 5.17 -4.00
N ILE A 280 15.09 4.59 -2.87
CA ILE A 280 14.19 4.40 -1.71
C ILE A 280 13.92 5.73 -1.01
N ILE A 281 12.65 6.18 -1.05
CA ILE A 281 12.17 7.36 -0.31
C ILE A 281 11.72 6.93 1.10
N TRP A 282 10.97 5.83 1.15
CA TRP A 282 10.55 5.18 2.39
C TRP A 282 10.36 3.69 2.13
N ALA A 283 10.77 2.84 3.07
CA ALA A 283 10.54 1.41 3.03
C ALA A 283 10.27 0.89 4.44
N ARG A 284 9.65 -0.28 4.54
CA ARG A 284 9.60 -1.06 5.79
C ARG A 284 9.96 -2.50 5.53
N GLU A 285 10.44 -3.15 6.58
CA GLU A 285 10.69 -4.57 6.59
C GLU A 285 9.39 -5.31 6.93
N TYR A 286 9.05 -6.31 6.14
CA TYR A 286 7.90 -7.19 6.31
C TYR A 286 8.36 -8.64 6.39
N HIS A 287 7.61 -9.45 7.14
CA HIS A 287 7.86 -10.89 7.24
C HIS A 287 7.83 -11.62 5.89
N ALA A 288 7.03 -11.14 4.94
CA ALA A 288 7.02 -11.56 3.54
C ALA A 288 6.31 -10.50 2.68
N THR A 289 6.83 -10.19 1.48
CA THR A 289 6.14 -9.36 0.46
C THR A 289 5.67 -10.16 -0.74
N HIS A 290 5.66 -11.48 -0.60
CA HIS A 290 5.12 -12.35 -1.63
C HIS A 290 3.63 -12.11 -1.83
N VAL A 291 3.27 -11.94 -3.09
CA VAL A 291 1.93 -12.25 -3.53
C VAL A 291 1.87 -13.78 -3.66
N PHE A 292 1.12 -14.44 -2.79
CA PHE A 292 0.71 -15.86 -2.89
C PHE A 292 1.57 -16.98 -2.29
N ASN A 293 2.62 -16.72 -1.50
CA ASN A 293 3.30 -17.83 -0.83
C ASN A 293 2.47 -18.41 0.33
N ALA A 294 2.13 -19.70 0.20
CA ALA A 294 1.97 -20.61 1.31
C ALA A 294 3.20 -21.51 1.29
N ASP A 295 4.07 -21.32 2.28
CA ASP A 295 5.01 -22.30 2.81
C ASP A 295 5.86 -23.11 1.79
N GLY A 296 7.06 -22.62 1.49
CA GLY A 296 8.23 -23.45 1.13
C GLY A 296 8.16 -24.38 -0.10
N SER A 297 7.09 -24.35 -0.89
CA SER A 297 6.92 -25.31 -1.99
C SER A 297 7.52 -24.79 -3.30
N TRP A 298 8.36 -25.61 -3.93
CA TRP A 298 8.94 -25.40 -5.26
C TRP A 298 7.93 -25.62 -6.40
N ASN A 299 6.64 -25.76 -6.07
CA ASN A 299 5.60 -26.22 -6.96
C ASN A 299 4.85 -25.05 -7.63
N LYS A 300 4.16 -25.35 -8.74
CA LYS A 300 3.26 -24.43 -9.44
C LYS A 300 2.24 -23.83 -8.47
N PHE A 301 1.87 -22.57 -8.64
CA PHE A 301 0.77 -21.96 -7.88
C PHE A 301 -0.49 -21.87 -8.75
N PRO A 302 -1.67 -22.14 -8.19
CA PRO A 302 -2.91 -22.07 -8.94
C PRO A 302 -3.27 -20.66 -9.40
N PHE A 303 -2.78 -19.64 -8.69
CA PHE A 303 -2.89 -18.23 -9.06
C PHE A 303 -1.48 -17.68 -9.22
N SER A 304 -1.10 -17.34 -10.46
CA SER A 304 0.24 -16.85 -10.82
C SER A 304 0.13 -15.76 -11.87
N LEU A 305 1.26 -15.18 -12.27
CA LEU A 305 1.37 -14.21 -13.35
C LEU A 305 0.51 -14.57 -14.57
N SER A 306 -0.28 -13.63 -15.06
CA SER A 306 -1.01 -13.77 -16.32
C SER A 306 -0.04 -13.69 -17.50
N GLN A 307 -0.37 -14.40 -18.59
CA GLN A 307 0.41 -14.33 -19.82
C GLN A 307 0.42 -12.90 -20.39
N ASP A 308 -0.72 -12.22 -20.30
CA ASP A 308 -0.90 -10.83 -20.73
C ASP A 308 0.08 -9.87 -20.03
N PHE A 309 0.30 -10.06 -18.72
CA PHE A 309 1.25 -9.23 -17.99
C PHE A 309 2.72 -9.56 -18.34
N LEU A 310 3.05 -10.83 -18.59
CA LEU A 310 4.37 -11.20 -19.11
C LEU A 310 4.66 -10.56 -20.48
N GLU A 311 3.64 -10.47 -21.33
CA GLU A 311 3.73 -9.78 -22.63
C GLU A 311 3.92 -8.27 -22.47
N VAL A 312 3.20 -7.64 -21.52
CA VAL A 312 3.45 -6.22 -21.17
C VAL A 312 4.91 -6.04 -20.75
N LEU A 313 5.45 -6.89 -19.89
CA LEU A 313 6.87 -6.86 -19.48
C LEU A 313 7.84 -7.22 -20.63
N GLY A 314 7.37 -7.68 -21.79
CA GLY A 314 8.21 -8.17 -22.87
C GLY A 314 9.09 -9.36 -22.44
N SER A 315 8.56 -10.19 -21.53
CA SER A 315 9.35 -11.14 -20.75
C SER A 315 8.93 -12.58 -20.99
N SER A 316 9.91 -13.46 -21.13
CA SER A 316 9.70 -14.91 -21.16
C SER A 316 10.81 -15.61 -20.40
N TYR A 317 10.53 -16.86 -20.02
CA TYR A 317 11.52 -17.72 -19.39
C TYR A 317 12.73 -17.89 -20.30
N GLU A 318 12.52 -18.19 -21.58
CA GLU A 318 13.56 -18.39 -22.57
C GLU A 318 14.42 -17.14 -22.76
N ALA A 319 13.79 -15.96 -22.77
CA ALA A 319 14.52 -14.69 -22.88
C ALA A 319 15.42 -14.44 -21.67
N CYS A 320 14.98 -14.84 -20.47
CA CYS A 320 15.79 -14.74 -19.25
C CYS A 320 16.93 -15.77 -19.24
N VAL A 321 16.65 -17.04 -19.56
CA VAL A 321 17.66 -18.12 -19.61
C VAL A 321 18.74 -17.84 -20.66
N ASN A 322 18.32 -17.45 -21.87
CA ASN A 322 19.23 -17.16 -22.97
C ASN A 322 19.86 -15.76 -22.86
N LYS A 323 19.54 -15.01 -21.81
CA LYS A 323 20.01 -13.63 -21.55
C LYS A 323 19.75 -12.68 -22.71
N THR A 324 18.65 -12.90 -23.44
CA THR A 324 18.19 -12.05 -24.55
C THR A 324 17.11 -11.07 -24.12
N ILE A 325 16.69 -11.08 -22.86
CA ILE A 325 15.69 -10.15 -22.31
C ILE A 325 16.09 -8.68 -22.57
N ARG A 326 15.14 -7.89 -23.08
CA ARG A 326 15.33 -6.46 -23.38
C ARG A 326 15.01 -5.56 -22.21
N ASP A 327 14.00 -5.91 -21.42
CA ASP A 327 13.63 -5.20 -20.20
C ASP A 327 14.06 -6.00 -18.98
N LEU A 328 15.02 -5.49 -18.22
CA LEU A 328 15.61 -6.23 -17.10
C LEU A 328 14.60 -6.49 -15.97
N ARG A 329 13.50 -5.72 -15.89
CA ARG A 329 12.42 -5.97 -14.92
C ARG A 329 11.82 -7.36 -15.09
N GLY A 330 11.79 -7.86 -16.32
CA GLY A 330 11.41 -9.24 -16.64
C GLY A 330 12.22 -10.31 -15.93
N ALA A 331 13.47 -10.02 -15.57
CA ALA A 331 14.35 -10.93 -14.86
C ALA A 331 14.44 -10.63 -13.36
N TYR A 332 14.20 -9.38 -12.95
CA TYR A 332 14.31 -8.93 -11.55
C TYR A 332 12.99 -8.93 -10.76
N PHE A 333 11.86 -8.62 -11.41
CA PHE A 333 10.54 -8.52 -10.75
C PHE A 333 9.70 -9.79 -10.93
N VAL A 334 10.15 -10.69 -11.81
CA VAL A 334 9.49 -11.98 -12.03
C VAL A 334 10.35 -13.09 -11.43
N SER A 335 9.70 -13.92 -10.61
CA SER A 335 10.30 -15.18 -10.23
C SER A 335 10.15 -16.15 -11.39
N TRP A 336 11.25 -16.81 -11.76
CA TRP A 336 11.28 -17.91 -12.70
C TRP A 336 11.87 -19.11 -11.97
N GLY A 337 11.40 -20.31 -12.24
CA GLY A 337 11.92 -21.52 -11.62
C GLY A 337 11.89 -22.70 -12.57
N ASP A 338 12.61 -23.75 -12.17
CA ASP A 338 12.80 -25.00 -12.90
C ASP A 338 12.00 -26.11 -12.21
N ASP A 339 11.09 -26.74 -12.95
CA ASP A 339 10.55 -28.03 -12.53
C ASP A 339 11.52 -29.11 -13.02
N ARG A 340 12.32 -29.66 -12.08
CA ARG A 340 13.33 -30.71 -12.35
C ARG A 340 12.74 -31.97 -13.01
N ASN A 341 11.42 -32.08 -13.16
CA ASN A 341 10.72 -33.22 -13.76
C ASN A 341 10.20 -32.98 -15.20
N ASN A 342 10.78 -32.04 -15.96
CA ASN A 342 10.65 -32.00 -17.42
C ASN A 342 9.24 -31.66 -17.95
N TYR A 343 8.46 -30.87 -17.22
CA TYR A 343 7.25 -30.22 -17.74
C TYR A 343 7.55 -28.75 -18.05
N LEU A 344 7.58 -28.39 -19.35
CA LEU A 344 7.74 -27.04 -19.92
C LEU A 344 6.65 -26.05 -19.47
N GLN A 345 6.52 -25.69 -18.18
CA GLN A 345 5.49 -24.74 -17.73
C GLN A 345 5.96 -23.83 -16.60
N HIS A 346 6.22 -22.57 -16.96
CA HIS A 346 6.99 -21.55 -16.25
C HIS A 346 6.11 -20.50 -15.55
N ARG A 347 5.50 -20.79 -14.40
CA ARG A 347 4.55 -19.84 -13.78
C ARG A 347 4.79 -19.68 -12.28
N TYR A 348 5.77 -18.85 -11.92
CA TYR A 348 5.97 -18.38 -10.55
C TYR A 348 5.41 -16.96 -10.35
N GLN A 349 5.41 -16.53 -9.08
CA GLN A 349 4.69 -15.40 -8.53
C GLN A 349 5.20 -14.03 -9.01
N ILE A 350 4.35 -13.00 -8.88
CA ILE A 350 4.78 -11.61 -8.85
C ILE A 350 5.63 -11.44 -7.59
N ALA A 351 6.91 -11.14 -7.76
CA ALA A 351 7.72 -10.64 -6.67
C ALA A 351 7.93 -9.15 -6.95
N ALA A 352 7.22 -8.29 -6.21
CA ALA A 352 7.47 -6.85 -6.27
C ALA A 352 8.97 -6.50 -6.12
N VAL A 353 9.70 -7.37 -5.42
CA VAL A 353 11.07 -7.20 -4.96
C VAL A 353 11.66 -8.61 -4.73
N LYS A 354 12.43 -9.18 -5.65
CA LYS A 354 13.15 -10.45 -5.38
C LYS A 354 14.40 -10.14 -4.55
N ASP A 355 14.33 -10.22 -3.22
CA ASP A 355 15.53 -10.27 -2.36
C ASP A 355 15.82 -11.70 -1.84
N LYS A 356 16.85 -11.86 -1.00
CA LYS A 356 17.27 -13.15 -0.39
C LYS A 356 16.14 -13.89 0.31
N TRP A 357 15.22 -13.11 0.85
CA TRP A 357 14.09 -13.54 1.65
C TRP A 357 12.80 -13.32 0.88
N TRP A 358 12.92 -13.16 -0.44
CA TRP A 358 11.87 -13.00 -1.41
C TRP A 358 10.98 -11.77 -1.22
N GLY A 359 11.64 -10.65 -1.01
CA GLY A 359 11.00 -9.35 -0.87
C GLY A 359 10.62 -9.15 0.57
N LYS A 360 11.57 -8.63 1.32
CA LYS A 360 11.37 -8.23 2.71
C LYS A 360 11.00 -6.76 2.80
N TYR A 361 11.32 -5.95 1.79
CA TYR A 361 11.17 -4.50 1.85
C TYR A 361 10.21 -3.96 0.78
N GLN A 362 9.30 -3.08 1.19
CA GLN A 362 8.39 -2.35 0.30
C GLN A 362 8.10 -0.96 0.87
N GLY A 363 7.68 -0.03 0.01
CA GLY A 363 7.25 1.30 0.41
C GLY A 363 7.06 2.24 -0.77
N ILE A 364 7.80 3.35 -0.77
CA ILE A 364 7.74 4.42 -1.76
C ILE A 364 9.14 4.68 -2.30
N ARG A 365 9.24 4.84 -3.61
CA ARG A 365 10.52 5.06 -4.30
C ARG A 365 10.41 6.05 -5.44
N THR A 366 11.56 6.50 -5.88
CA THR A 366 11.73 7.63 -6.79
C THR A 366 11.09 7.38 -8.17
N ALA A 367 11.11 6.15 -8.68
CA ALA A 367 10.46 5.85 -9.97
C ALA A 367 8.94 6.13 -9.97
N GLU A 368 8.26 5.99 -8.83
CA GLU A 368 6.85 6.39 -8.74
C GLU A 368 6.69 7.89 -9.02
N MET A 369 7.61 8.74 -8.57
CA MET A 369 7.53 10.18 -8.79
C MET A 369 7.75 10.54 -10.26
N TYR A 370 8.68 9.87 -10.95
CA TYR A 370 8.82 10.00 -12.41
C TYR A 370 7.53 9.62 -13.13
N LEU A 371 6.89 8.53 -12.73
CA LEU A 371 5.64 8.07 -13.35
C LEU A 371 4.43 8.94 -13.01
N ASN A 372 4.33 9.45 -11.77
CA ASN A 372 3.28 10.39 -11.38
C ASN A 372 3.43 11.71 -12.15
N ARG A 373 4.67 12.22 -12.29
CA ARG A 373 4.98 13.42 -13.05
C ARG A 373 4.70 13.24 -14.54
N ALA A 374 5.13 12.13 -15.13
CA ALA A 374 4.87 11.79 -16.53
C ALA A 374 3.36 11.69 -16.80
N GLU A 375 2.60 11.02 -15.93
CA GLU A 375 1.15 10.90 -16.08
C GLU A 375 0.44 12.25 -15.97
N ALA A 376 0.74 13.04 -14.94
CA ALA A 376 0.14 14.37 -14.76
C ALA A 376 0.44 15.28 -15.97
N CYS A 377 1.68 15.26 -16.46
CA CYS A 377 2.07 15.98 -17.67
C CYS A 377 1.29 15.48 -18.91
N ALA A 378 1.21 14.17 -19.15
CA ALA A 378 0.46 13.64 -20.29
C ALA A 378 -1.04 13.97 -20.22
N ARG A 379 -1.65 13.95 -19.03
CA ARG A 379 -3.04 14.37 -18.79
C ARG A 379 -3.25 15.86 -19.05
N LYS A 380 -2.31 16.71 -18.63
CA LYS A 380 -2.33 18.15 -18.93
C LYS A 380 -2.13 18.40 -20.43
N TYR A 381 -1.22 17.69 -21.09
CA TYR A 381 -1.05 17.76 -22.55
C TYR A 381 -2.34 17.35 -23.28
N GLN A 382 -2.99 16.26 -22.86
CA GLN A 382 -4.28 15.84 -23.42
C GLN A 382 -5.35 16.93 -23.31
N LYS A 383 -5.39 17.64 -22.17
CA LYS A 383 -6.40 18.66 -21.89
C LYS A 383 -6.11 20.03 -22.51
N GLU A 384 -4.83 20.42 -22.53
CA GLU A 384 -4.39 21.80 -22.80
C GLU A 384 -3.63 21.94 -24.13
N GLY A 385 -3.09 20.85 -24.68
CA GLY A 385 -2.28 20.86 -25.90
C GLY A 385 -0.88 21.48 -25.75
N THR A 386 -0.46 21.81 -24.52
CA THR A 386 0.84 22.43 -24.24
C THR A 386 1.98 21.42 -24.47
N VAL A 387 2.75 21.62 -25.54
CA VAL A 387 3.86 20.72 -25.97
C VAL A 387 4.90 20.51 -24.88
N ARG A 388 5.15 21.49 -24.00
CA ARG A 388 6.10 21.32 -22.90
C ARG A 388 5.72 20.16 -21.96
N TYR A 389 4.44 19.91 -21.75
CA TYR A 389 4.01 18.76 -20.94
C TYR A 389 4.25 17.43 -21.65
N LEU A 390 4.07 17.38 -22.97
CA LEU A 390 4.45 16.20 -23.76
C LEU A 390 5.96 15.92 -23.64
N GLU A 391 6.79 16.93 -23.81
CA GLU A 391 8.26 16.81 -23.68
C GLU A 391 8.66 16.28 -22.29
N LEU A 392 8.12 16.89 -21.23
CA LEU A 392 8.39 16.47 -19.85
C LEU A 392 7.96 15.02 -19.58
N ALA A 393 6.80 14.60 -20.07
CA ALA A 393 6.35 13.21 -19.91
C ALA A 393 7.28 12.22 -20.62
N LEU A 394 7.73 12.54 -21.84
CA LEU A 394 8.69 11.71 -22.58
C LEU A 394 10.09 11.73 -21.96
N GLU A 395 10.54 12.87 -21.41
CA GLU A 395 11.79 12.98 -20.66
C GLU A 395 11.79 12.02 -19.45
N ASP A 396 10.74 12.04 -18.63
CA ASP A 396 10.60 11.19 -17.45
C ASP A 396 10.54 9.70 -17.80
N LEU A 397 9.71 9.33 -18.80
CA LEU A 397 9.60 7.93 -19.24
C LEU A 397 10.92 7.41 -19.79
N ASN A 398 11.60 8.20 -20.62
CA ASN A 398 12.88 7.77 -21.20
C ASN A 398 14.00 7.76 -20.16
N ALA A 399 13.97 8.64 -19.15
CA ALA A 399 14.88 8.57 -18.01
C ALA A 399 14.71 7.26 -17.24
N LEU A 400 13.46 6.91 -16.88
CA LEU A 400 13.17 5.64 -16.22
C LEU A 400 13.59 4.43 -17.06
N ARG A 401 13.17 4.37 -18.32
CA ARG A 401 13.46 3.24 -19.22
C ARG A 401 14.95 3.02 -19.43
N ARG A 402 15.77 4.07 -19.48
CA ARG A 402 17.24 3.93 -19.59
C ARG A 402 17.86 3.13 -18.43
N HIS A 403 17.27 3.20 -17.23
CA HIS A 403 17.74 2.48 -16.04
C HIS A 403 17.18 1.04 -15.95
N ARG A 404 16.27 0.65 -16.85
CA ARG A 404 15.58 -0.66 -16.83
C ARG A 404 15.88 -1.52 -18.06
N LEU A 405 16.07 -0.89 -19.22
CA LEU A 405 16.34 -1.60 -20.46
C LEU A 405 17.81 -2.04 -20.52
N ASN A 406 18.00 -3.26 -21.03
CA ASN A 406 19.29 -3.93 -21.16
C ASN A 406 20.18 -3.19 -22.17
N ASN A 407 21.31 -2.66 -21.70
CA ASN A 407 22.28 -1.89 -22.47
C ASN A 407 23.10 -2.71 -23.48
N ALA A 408 22.90 -4.03 -23.54
CA ALA A 408 23.36 -4.85 -24.65
C ALA A 408 22.65 -4.51 -25.98
N TYR A 409 21.52 -3.80 -25.91
CA TYR A 409 20.78 -3.30 -27.06
C TYR A 409 20.84 -1.77 -27.11
N GLU A 410 20.78 -1.22 -28.32
CA GLU A 410 20.67 0.23 -28.50
C GLU A 410 19.38 0.76 -27.85
N PHE A 411 19.50 1.84 -27.07
CA PHE A 411 18.36 2.44 -26.42
C PHE A 411 17.56 3.30 -27.42
N GLU A 412 16.33 2.88 -27.67
CA GLU A 412 15.37 3.65 -28.48
C GLU A 412 14.45 4.49 -27.58
N PRO A 413 14.60 5.84 -27.57
CA PRO A 413 13.69 6.70 -26.85
C PRO A 413 12.30 6.64 -27.48
N ILE A 414 11.26 6.59 -26.65
CA ILE A 414 9.89 6.76 -27.14
C ILE A 414 9.65 8.23 -27.50
N GLY A 415 8.86 8.44 -28.55
CA GLY A 415 8.43 9.75 -29.05
C GLY A 415 6.95 9.77 -29.39
N ILE A 416 6.11 9.20 -28.53
CA ILE A 416 4.65 9.11 -28.74
C ILE A 416 4.04 10.51 -28.58
N THR A 417 3.51 11.08 -29.66
CA THR A 417 2.94 12.44 -29.67
C THR A 417 1.41 12.48 -29.51
N ASP A 418 0.73 11.36 -29.75
CA ASP A 418 -0.69 11.20 -29.46
C ASP A 418 -0.90 11.07 -27.95
N ALA A 419 -1.72 11.96 -27.37
CA ALA A 419 -1.90 12.01 -25.93
C ALA A 419 -2.57 10.75 -25.35
N GLY A 420 -3.49 10.13 -26.09
CA GLY A 420 -4.18 8.92 -25.65
C GLY A 420 -3.23 7.72 -25.62
N LEU A 421 -2.45 7.54 -26.69
CA LEU A 421 -1.42 6.50 -26.78
C LEU A 421 -0.32 6.71 -25.73
N LEU A 422 0.08 7.95 -25.47
CA LEU A 422 1.07 8.27 -24.44
C LEU A 422 0.56 7.92 -23.04
N ILE A 423 -0.69 8.28 -22.71
CA ILE A 423 -1.30 7.92 -21.43
C ILE A 423 -1.39 6.40 -21.28
N HIS A 424 -1.82 5.69 -22.32
CA HIS A 424 -1.85 4.23 -22.29
C HIS A 424 -0.45 3.64 -22.04
N PHE A 425 0.56 4.14 -22.76
CA PHE A 425 1.94 3.71 -22.56
C PHE A 425 2.43 3.98 -21.12
N ILE A 426 2.10 5.14 -20.54
CA ILE A 426 2.42 5.47 -19.16
C ILE A 426 1.77 4.48 -18.19
N LEU A 427 0.49 4.14 -18.38
CA LEU A 427 -0.20 3.18 -17.53
C LEU A 427 0.40 1.77 -17.64
N ASP A 428 0.85 1.35 -18.82
CA ASP A 428 1.61 0.11 -18.98
C ASP A 428 2.98 0.20 -18.31
N GLU A 429 3.66 1.34 -18.41
CA GLU A 429 4.95 1.55 -17.76
C GLU A 429 4.82 1.54 -16.23
N ARG A 430 3.73 2.10 -15.68
CA ARG A 430 3.35 1.95 -14.27
C ARG A 430 3.09 0.49 -13.91
N ARG A 431 2.39 -0.26 -14.77
CA ARG A 431 2.13 -1.69 -14.59
C ARG A 431 3.44 -2.51 -14.56
N ARG A 432 4.43 -2.19 -15.40
CA ARG A 432 5.77 -2.82 -15.39
C ARG A 432 6.58 -2.45 -14.16
N GLU A 433 6.60 -1.16 -13.85
CA GLU A 433 7.51 -0.62 -12.85
C GLU A 433 7.03 -0.90 -11.43
N LEU A 434 5.74 -0.70 -11.15
CA LEU A 434 5.16 -0.74 -9.80
C LEU A 434 4.39 -2.05 -9.53
N SER A 435 4.67 -3.11 -10.29
CA SER A 435 4.01 -4.40 -10.11
C SER A 435 4.30 -4.99 -8.74
N GLY A 436 3.25 -5.40 -8.01
CA GLY A 436 3.40 -5.95 -6.66
C GLY A 436 3.65 -4.91 -5.57
N GLU A 437 3.74 -3.63 -5.92
CA GLU A 437 4.01 -2.54 -4.98
C GLU A 437 2.73 -1.78 -4.63
N THR A 438 2.55 -1.49 -3.34
CA THR A 438 1.55 -0.59 -2.76
C THR A 438 0.14 -0.63 -3.40
N ASN A 439 -0.32 -1.83 -3.80
CA ASN A 439 -1.60 -2.07 -4.47
C ASN A 439 -1.78 -1.25 -5.76
N HIS A 440 -0.68 -0.77 -6.36
CA HIS A 440 -0.69 0.20 -7.46
C HIS A 440 -1.54 -0.24 -8.63
N ARG A 441 -1.42 -1.51 -9.09
CA ARG A 441 -2.19 -1.98 -10.25
C ARG A 441 -3.69 -1.91 -10.02
N TRP A 442 -4.18 -2.41 -8.88
CA TRP A 442 -5.60 -2.38 -8.55
C TRP A 442 -6.11 -0.95 -8.42
N PHE A 443 -5.35 -0.08 -7.76
CA PHE A 443 -5.73 1.31 -7.58
C PHE A 443 -5.67 2.12 -8.88
N ASP A 444 -4.72 1.84 -9.76
CA ASP A 444 -4.63 2.44 -11.09
C ASP A 444 -5.80 1.99 -11.97
N LEU A 445 -6.20 0.71 -11.95
CA LEU A 445 -7.42 0.22 -12.62
C LEU A 445 -8.67 0.95 -12.10
N ARG A 446 -8.76 1.12 -10.78
CA ARG A 446 -9.88 1.80 -10.11
C ARG A 446 -9.99 3.27 -10.53
N ARG A 447 -8.92 4.05 -10.40
CA ARG A 447 -8.98 5.49 -10.74
C ARG A 447 -9.03 5.74 -12.24
N ASN A 448 -8.57 4.82 -13.09
CA ASN A 448 -8.63 4.97 -14.56
C ASN A 448 -9.89 4.32 -15.16
N GLY A 449 -11.04 4.58 -14.55
CA GLY A 449 -12.35 4.28 -15.14
C GLY A 449 -12.90 2.88 -14.86
N MET A 450 -12.27 2.08 -13.97
CA MET A 450 -12.75 0.75 -13.58
C MET A 450 -13.08 -0.13 -14.80
N PRO A 451 -12.09 -0.45 -15.66
CA PRO A 451 -12.32 -1.20 -16.88
C PRO A 451 -12.94 -2.56 -16.60
N THR A 452 -13.67 -3.13 -17.56
CA THR A 452 -14.16 -4.50 -17.44
C THR A 452 -12.99 -5.47 -17.44
N LEU A 453 -12.88 -6.29 -16.39
CA LEU A 453 -11.91 -7.37 -16.29
C LEU A 453 -12.61 -8.72 -16.41
N SER A 454 -11.92 -9.70 -16.99
CA SER A 454 -12.34 -11.09 -17.02
C SER A 454 -11.22 -11.95 -16.46
N HIS A 455 -11.56 -12.77 -15.48
CA HIS A 455 -10.65 -13.71 -14.87
C HIS A 455 -10.95 -15.13 -15.37
N PRO A 456 -10.03 -15.75 -16.12
CA PRO A 456 -10.17 -17.14 -16.48
C PRO A 456 -9.98 -18.00 -15.22
N PHE A 457 -10.83 -18.99 -15.03
CA PHE A 457 -10.85 -19.83 -13.85
C PHE A 457 -10.94 -21.31 -14.25
N PHE A 458 -10.08 -22.10 -13.62
CA PHE A 458 -9.99 -23.54 -13.79
C PHE A 458 -10.01 -24.16 -12.40
N MET A 459 -10.84 -25.17 -12.17
CA MET A 459 -10.80 -25.92 -10.90
C MET A 459 -9.57 -26.84 -10.90
N ASN A 460 -9.41 -27.63 -11.96
CA ASN A 460 -8.20 -28.39 -12.28
C ASN A 460 -7.65 -27.97 -13.64
N GLN A 461 -6.38 -28.29 -13.92
CA GLN A 461 -5.71 -27.89 -15.18
C GLN A 461 -6.46 -28.36 -16.46
N SER A 462 -7.07 -29.54 -16.41
CA SER A 462 -7.76 -30.15 -17.56
C SER A 462 -9.22 -29.71 -17.70
N ASP A 463 -9.73 -28.93 -16.76
CA ASP A 463 -11.14 -28.53 -16.75
C ASP A 463 -11.41 -27.43 -17.78
N GLU A 464 -12.68 -27.32 -18.18
CA GLU A 464 -13.11 -26.23 -19.04
C GLU A 464 -12.97 -24.87 -18.33
N LYS A 465 -12.52 -23.88 -19.10
CA LYS A 465 -12.34 -22.51 -18.64
C LYS A 465 -13.70 -21.87 -18.32
N VAL A 466 -13.85 -21.38 -17.09
CA VAL A 466 -14.95 -20.48 -16.70
C VAL A 466 -14.43 -19.05 -16.64
N GLU A 467 -15.20 -18.09 -17.15
CA GLU A 467 -14.84 -16.67 -17.11
C GLU A 467 -15.65 -15.95 -16.02
N TYR A 468 -14.97 -15.34 -15.06
CA TYR A 468 -15.59 -14.45 -14.08
C TYR A 468 -15.36 -13.01 -14.53
N LYS A 469 -16.44 -12.25 -14.72
CA LYS A 469 -16.37 -10.86 -15.15
C LYS A 469 -16.57 -9.92 -13.98
N LEU A 470 -15.68 -8.96 -13.83
CA LEU A 470 -15.78 -7.93 -12.81
C LEU A 470 -16.82 -6.89 -13.21
N SER A 471 -17.86 -6.72 -12.37
CA SER A 471 -18.79 -5.60 -12.47
C SER A 471 -18.12 -4.31 -11.98
N THR A 472 -18.65 -3.15 -12.37
CA THR A 472 -18.17 -1.85 -11.86
C THR A 472 -18.19 -1.78 -10.34
N ASN A 473 -19.25 -2.28 -9.70
CA ASN A 473 -19.34 -2.30 -8.24
C ASN A 473 -18.46 -3.38 -7.60
N GLY A 474 -18.05 -4.41 -8.34
CA GLY A 474 -17.14 -5.43 -7.84
C GLY A 474 -15.74 -4.90 -7.49
N TYR A 475 -15.37 -3.70 -7.99
CA TYR A 475 -14.18 -2.95 -7.57
C TYR A 475 -14.25 -2.42 -6.13
N LEU A 476 -15.43 -2.43 -5.51
CA LEU A 476 -15.60 -2.19 -4.09
C LEU A 476 -15.38 -3.51 -3.35
N ILE A 477 -14.39 -3.54 -2.47
CA ILE A 477 -14.18 -4.70 -1.61
C ILE A 477 -15.30 -4.73 -0.55
N PRO A 478 -15.94 -5.87 -0.26
CA PRO A 478 -16.95 -5.93 0.81
C PRO A 478 -16.29 -5.62 2.16
N ILE A 479 -16.98 -4.86 3.02
CA ILE A 479 -16.55 -4.64 4.40
C ILE A 479 -16.62 -5.99 5.14
N PRO A 480 -15.59 -6.40 5.90
CA PRO A 480 -15.59 -7.70 6.57
C PRO A 480 -16.82 -7.91 7.46
N GLU A 481 -17.39 -9.11 7.40
CA GLU A 481 -18.63 -9.48 8.11
C GLU A 481 -18.55 -9.16 9.61
N LYS A 482 -17.39 -9.42 10.22
CA LYS A 482 -17.13 -9.13 11.63
C LYS A 482 -17.20 -7.64 11.96
N ALA A 483 -16.72 -6.77 11.06
CA ALA A 483 -16.78 -5.32 11.28
C ALA A 483 -18.23 -4.82 11.26
N ILE A 484 -19.04 -5.27 10.28
CA ILE A 484 -20.48 -4.97 10.21
C ILE A 484 -21.20 -5.46 11.48
N ARG A 485 -20.92 -6.70 11.91
CA ARG A 485 -21.56 -7.27 13.11
C ARG A 485 -21.25 -6.50 14.39
N LEU A 486 -20.02 -6.01 14.54
CA LEU A 486 -19.59 -5.25 15.72
C LEU A 486 -20.01 -3.78 15.67
N ASN A 487 -20.35 -3.26 14.49
CA ASN A 487 -20.79 -1.89 14.31
C ASN A 487 -22.02 -1.81 13.39
N PRO A 488 -23.25 -1.89 13.93
CA PRO A 488 -24.50 -1.83 13.15
C PRO A 488 -24.73 -0.54 12.36
N LYS A 489 -23.94 0.52 12.56
CA LYS A 489 -23.99 1.73 11.72
C LYS A 489 -23.17 1.62 10.43
N LEU A 490 -22.42 0.54 10.23
CA LEU A 490 -21.69 0.33 8.99
C LEU A 490 -22.62 -0.19 7.90
N GLU A 491 -22.66 0.55 6.80
CA GLU A 491 -23.36 0.15 5.58
C GLU A 491 -22.42 -0.65 4.67
N GLN A 492 -22.84 -1.86 4.29
CA GLN A 492 -22.11 -2.70 3.34
C GLN A 492 -22.05 -2.05 1.94
N ASN A 493 -20.97 -2.31 1.21
CA ASN A 493 -20.87 -1.95 -0.20
C ASN A 493 -21.89 -2.73 -1.04
N LYS A 494 -22.59 -2.02 -1.93
CA LYS A 494 -23.51 -2.64 -2.91
C LYS A 494 -22.67 -3.14 -4.07
N ARG A 495 -22.64 -4.45 -4.31
CA ARG A 495 -21.82 -5.12 -5.33
C ARG A 495 -22.65 -5.67 -6.48
#